data_AF-A0A7K2PMU0-F1
#
_entry.id   AF-A0A7K2PMU0-F1
#
_cell.length_a   1.000
_cell.length_b   1.000
_cell.length_c   1.000
_cell.angle_alpha   90.00
_cell.angle_beta   90.00
_cell.angle_gamma   90.00
#
_symmetry.space_group_name_H-M   'P 1'
#
loop_
_entity.id
_entity.type
_entity.pdbx_description
1 polymer ?
#
loop_
_entity_poly.entity_id
_entity_poly.type
_entity_poly.pdbx_seq_one_letter_code
_entity_poly.pdbx_strand_id
1 'polypeptide(L)'
;MSSHRKPRTSSPLTRRAVRVGLFAAGVAGVATAVPAQAATGGPAKVAVASDHVFSHADRHDHTEEKDSFTIRQFGTVSAASVRNQANAVSSACTADDDCRSVALSFQIVTVAGEHTRLNAVNLSDAVNKSCTGCQTLAGAYQFVVSTPAPLTLDSAHRRQLADVHRRLDALTRSDIPATDLRTRADALAAEVNSVLRDAVADAPKGDAQDDVTMHRHLDGWPSR
;
A
#
# COMPACT_ATOMS: atom_id res chain seq x y z
N MET A 1 26.35 -19.41 -28.79
CA MET A 1 25.93 -19.38 -30.21
C MET A 1 24.62 -20.16 -30.24
N SER A 2 23.43 -19.63 -30.47
CA SER A 2 22.99 -18.50 -31.30
C SER A 2 21.78 -17.79 -30.67
N SER A 3 21.75 -16.47 -30.74
CA SER A 3 20.63 -15.63 -30.31
C SER A 3 19.56 -15.55 -31.41
N HIS A 4 18.28 -15.71 -31.07
CA HIS A 4 17.17 -15.31 -31.93
C HIS A 4 16.47 -14.08 -31.37
N ARG A 5 16.78 -12.92 -31.95
CA ARG A 5 16.12 -11.62 -31.70
C ARG A 5 15.01 -11.44 -32.73
N LYS A 6 13.75 -11.30 -32.29
CA LYS A 6 12.63 -10.90 -33.16
C LYS A 6 12.66 -9.38 -33.42
N PRO A 7 12.42 -8.90 -34.65
CA PRO A 7 12.38 -7.49 -34.96
C PRO A 7 11.08 -6.83 -34.48
N ARG A 8 11.19 -5.60 -33.94
CA ARG A 8 10.07 -4.72 -33.61
C ARG A 8 9.76 -3.87 -34.84
N THR A 9 8.52 -3.91 -35.32
CA THR A 9 8.04 -3.05 -36.41
C THR A 9 7.51 -1.74 -35.81
N SER A 10 8.16 -0.63 -36.15
CA SER A 10 7.70 0.73 -35.88
C SER A 10 6.77 1.20 -37.00
N SER A 11 5.53 1.60 -36.67
CA SER A 11 4.65 2.31 -37.60
C SER A 11 4.71 3.82 -37.37
N PRO A 12 5.12 4.62 -38.37
CA PRO A 12 4.91 6.06 -38.40
C PRO A 12 3.81 6.39 -39.39
N LEU A 13 2.64 6.83 -38.93
CA LEU A 13 1.64 7.45 -39.80
C LEU A 13 1.13 8.77 -39.23
N THR A 14 1.92 9.80 -39.53
CA THR A 14 1.54 11.00 -40.28
C THR A 14 0.21 11.68 -39.93
N ARG A 15 0.35 12.89 -39.35
CA ARG A 15 -0.59 14.01 -39.45
C ARG A 15 -1.08 14.21 -40.88
N ARG A 16 -2.39 14.29 -41.10
CA ARG A 16 -2.98 15.10 -42.18
C ARG A 16 -4.34 15.62 -41.77
N ALA A 17 -4.41 16.95 -41.70
CA ALA A 17 -5.63 17.72 -41.59
C ALA A 17 -6.50 17.51 -42.84
N VAL A 18 -7.82 17.37 -42.65
CA VAL A 18 -8.80 17.48 -43.73
C VAL A 18 -9.64 18.71 -43.47
N ARG A 19 -9.51 19.65 -44.40
CA ARG A 19 -10.30 20.88 -44.52
C ARG A 19 -11.71 20.54 -45.01
N VAL A 20 -12.69 21.15 -44.35
CA VAL A 20 -13.93 21.77 -44.86
C VAL A 20 -14.43 21.27 -46.23
N GLY A 21 -15.57 20.58 -46.20
CA GLY A 21 -16.48 20.42 -47.33
C GLY A 21 -17.88 20.88 -46.92
N LEU A 22 -18.30 22.04 -47.42
CA LEU A 22 -19.63 22.62 -47.26
C LEU A 22 -20.59 21.93 -48.25
N PHE A 23 -21.65 21.28 -47.78
CA PHE A 23 -22.81 20.95 -48.59
C PHE A 23 -24.07 21.41 -47.86
N ALA A 24 -24.78 22.36 -48.47
CA ALA A 24 -26.03 22.92 -48.01
C ALA A 24 -27.20 22.20 -48.69
N ALA A 25 -28.18 21.72 -47.90
CA ALA A 25 -29.58 21.62 -48.31
C ALA A 25 -30.48 21.38 -47.08
N GLY A 26 -31.36 22.36 -46.80
CA GLY A 26 -32.68 22.27 -46.16
C GLY A 26 -32.87 21.45 -44.88
N VAL A 27 -33.14 22.10 -43.74
CA VAL A 27 -34.48 22.34 -43.14
C VAL A 27 -34.29 23.44 -42.08
N ALA A 28 -35.07 24.51 -42.14
CA ALA A 28 -35.09 25.55 -41.11
C ALA A 28 -35.84 25.05 -39.86
N GLY A 29 -35.17 24.24 -39.04
CA GLY A 29 -35.55 23.99 -37.66
C GLY A 29 -34.68 24.85 -36.76
N VAL A 30 -35.27 25.71 -35.95
CA VAL A 30 -34.54 26.43 -34.90
C VAL A 30 -34.16 25.41 -33.82
N ALA A 31 -33.08 24.67 -34.06
CA ALA A 31 -32.44 23.88 -33.05
C ALA A 31 -31.74 24.89 -32.12
N THR A 32 -32.38 25.19 -30.98
CA THR A 32 -31.67 25.81 -29.87
C THR A 32 -30.55 24.86 -29.49
N ALA A 33 -29.34 25.16 -29.94
CA ALA A 33 -28.14 24.49 -29.50
C ALA A 33 -28.00 24.82 -28.01
N VAL A 34 -28.56 23.96 -27.16
CA VAL A 34 -28.22 23.95 -25.74
C VAL A 34 -26.72 23.71 -25.70
N PRO A 35 -25.91 24.63 -25.17
CA PRO A 35 -24.50 24.34 -24.99
C PRO A 35 -24.44 23.11 -24.08
N ALA A 36 -24.00 21.98 -24.63
CA ALA A 36 -23.57 20.86 -23.83
C ALA A 36 -22.40 21.38 -23.00
N GLN A 37 -22.69 21.75 -21.76
CA GLN A 37 -21.68 22.07 -20.77
C GLN A 37 -20.89 20.78 -20.56
N ALA A 38 -19.81 20.62 -21.31
CA ALA A 38 -18.80 19.62 -21.00
C ALA A 38 -18.32 19.97 -19.60
N ALA A 39 -18.73 19.18 -18.61
CA ALA A 39 -18.25 19.29 -17.26
C ALA A 39 -16.72 19.33 -17.34
N THR A 40 -16.11 20.45 -16.98
CA THR A 40 -14.68 20.69 -17.01
C THR A 40 -13.95 19.94 -15.89
N GLY A 41 -14.45 18.76 -15.51
CA GLY A 41 -13.75 17.82 -14.68
C GLY A 41 -12.72 17.11 -15.53
N GLY A 42 -11.47 17.58 -15.50
CA GLY A 42 -10.35 16.76 -15.93
C GLY A 42 -10.38 15.38 -15.28
N PRO A 43 -9.66 14.37 -15.82
CA PRO A 43 -9.73 13.02 -15.30
C PRO A 43 -9.47 13.00 -13.79
N ALA A 44 -10.46 12.49 -13.06
CA ALA A 44 -10.43 12.29 -11.64
C ALA A 44 -9.19 11.43 -11.28
N LYS A 45 -8.27 11.97 -10.48
CA LYS A 45 -7.05 11.25 -10.09
C LYS A 45 -7.38 10.20 -9.04
N VAL A 46 -7.01 8.95 -9.31
CA VAL A 46 -7.21 7.82 -8.40
C VAL A 46 -5.85 7.30 -7.92
N ALA A 47 -5.71 7.08 -6.62
CA ALA A 47 -4.54 6.45 -6.02
C ALA A 47 -4.79 4.94 -5.81
N VAL A 48 -3.78 4.12 -6.10
CA VAL A 48 -3.78 2.70 -5.77
C VAL A 48 -2.44 2.35 -5.13
N ALA A 49 -2.49 1.72 -3.96
CA ALA A 49 -1.31 1.16 -3.30
C ALA A 49 -1.62 -0.27 -2.87
N SER A 50 -0.68 -1.19 -3.13
CA SER A 50 -0.76 -2.55 -2.63
C SER A 50 0.60 -2.95 -2.08
N ASP A 51 0.61 -3.61 -0.94
CA ASP A 51 1.79 -4.24 -0.35
C ASP A 51 1.43 -5.66 0.09
N HIS A 52 2.38 -6.58 -0.07
CA HIS A 52 2.18 -7.99 0.22
C HIS A 52 3.49 -8.65 0.64
N VAL A 53 3.49 -9.24 1.82
CA VAL A 53 4.56 -10.07 2.34
C VAL A 53 4.08 -11.52 2.49
N PHE A 54 4.94 -12.47 2.09
CA PHE A 54 4.72 -13.90 2.23
C PHE A 54 5.98 -14.61 2.70
N SER A 55 5.88 -15.34 3.82
CA SER A 55 6.92 -16.21 4.36
C SER A 55 6.44 -17.66 4.48
N HIS A 56 7.35 -18.61 4.29
CA HIS A 56 7.10 -20.04 4.32
C HIS A 56 8.28 -20.79 4.92
N ALA A 57 8.02 -21.63 5.92
CA ALA A 57 9.01 -22.53 6.49
C ALA A 57 8.53 -23.98 6.47
N ASP A 58 9.45 -24.91 6.20
CA ASP A 58 9.23 -26.34 6.27
C ASP A 58 10.53 -27.09 6.62
N ARG A 59 10.46 -28.42 6.65
CA ARG A 59 11.60 -29.32 6.96
C ARG A 59 12.85 -29.19 6.08
N HIS A 60 12.79 -28.51 4.93
CA HIS A 60 13.96 -28.21 4.10
C HIS A 60 14.50 -26.80 4.36
N ASP A 61 13.60 -25.87 4.69
CA ASP A 61 13.88 -24.46 4.95
C ASP A 61 13.23 -24.06 6.28
N HIS A 62 13.91 -24.35 7.38
CA HIS A 62 13.34 -24.23 8.73
C HIS A 62 13.01 -22.80 9.16
N THR A 63 13.55 -21.79 8.49
CA THR A 63 13.31 -20.40 8.86
C THR A 63 13.18 -19.51 7.62
N GLU A 64 12.06 -18.80 7.52
CA GLU A 64 11.90 -17.72 6.57
C GLU A 64 11.26 -16.50 7.24
N GLU A 65 11.95 -15.39 7.16
CA GLU A 65 11.58 -14.14 7.83
C GLU A 65 11.64 -13.02 6.81
N LYS A 66 10.51 -12.34 6.63
CA LYS A 66 10.36 -11.28 5.65
C LYS A 66 9.57 -10.13 6.23
N ASP A 67 9.97 -8.93 5.84
CA ASP A 67 9.19 -7.74 6.09
C ASP A 67 9.18 -6.79 4.90
N SER A 68 8.22 -5.88 4.91
CA SER A 68 8.16 -4.72 4.02
C SER A 68 7.86 -3.46 4.82
N PHE A 69 8.47 -2.35 4.38
CA PHE A 69 8.16 -1.02 4.87
C PHE A 69 7.99 -0.07 3.69
N THR A 70 6.75 0.28 3.37
CA THR A 70 6.43 1.11 2.20
C THR A 70 5.85 2.45 2.59
N ILE A 71 6.36 3.51 1.94
CA ILE A 71 5.81 4.86 2.03
C ILE A 71 5.34 5.27 0.63
N ARG A 72 4.07 5.68 0.50
CA ARG A 72 3.48 6.22 -0.73
C ARG A 72 2.78 7.53 -0.41
N GLN A 73 3.28 8.63 -0.97
CA GLN A 73 2.67 9.95 -0.81
C GLN A 73 1.96 10.34 -2.11
N PHE A 74 0.63 10.39 -2.05
CA PHE A 74 -0.20 10.88 -3.13
C PHE A 74 -0.61 12.33 -2.86
N GLY A 75 -0.77 13.11 -3.93
CA GLY A 75 -1.36 14.44 -3.85
C GLY A 75 -2.88 14.40 -3.80
N THR A 76 -3.53 15.43 -4.34
CA THR A 76 -4.99 15.51 -4.41
C THR A 76 -5.59 14.42 -5.30
N VAL A 77 -6.48 13.61 -4.74
CA VAL A 77 -7.16 12.48 -5.42
C VAL A 77 -8.66 12.46 -5.10
N SER A 78 -9.46 12.00 -6.05
CA SER A 78 -10.91 11.81 -5.86
C SER A 78 -11.24 10.47 -5.20
N ALA A 79 -10.34 9.50 -5.32
CA ALA A 79 -10.49 8.18 -4.71
C ALA A 79 -9.12 7.52 -4.45
N ALA A 80 -9.08 6.65 -3.45
CA ALA A 80 -7.91 5.84 -3.11
C ALA A 80 -8.32 4.40 -2.77
N SER A 81 -7.62 3.43 -3.31
CA SER A 81 -7.74 2.02 -2.94
C SER A 81 -6.40 1.51 -2.43
N VAL A 82 -6.33 1.18 -1.15
CA VAL A 82 -5.09 0.79 -0.48
C VAL A 82 -5.23 -0.60 0.15
N ARG A 83 -4.30 -1.49 -0.16
CA ARG A 83 -4.31 -2.88 0.31
C ARG A 83 -2.97 -3.24 0.94
N ASN A 84 -3.00 -3.78 2.14
CA ASN A 84 -1.84 -4.30 2.84
C ASN A 84 -2.09 -5.75 3.24
N GLN A 85 -1.14 -6.65 2.99
CA GLN A 85 -1.29 -8.06 3.30
C GLN A 85 -0.01 -8.69 3.83
N ALA A 86 -0.09 -9.45 4.92
CA ALA A 86 0.97 -10.33 5.39
C ALA A 86 0.47 -11.77 5.46
N ASN A 87 1.26 -12.76 5.03
CA ASN A 87 0.89 -14.16 5.23
C ASN A 87 2.12 -14.97 5.59
N ALA A 88 1.98 -15.84 6.59
CA ALA A 88 3.05 -16.71 7.05
C ALA A 88 2.53 -18.13 7.16
N VAL A 89 3.32 -19.10 6.69
CA VAL A 89 3.00 -20.51 6.76
C VAL A 89 4.20 -21.27 7.29
N SER A 90 3.98 -22.16 8.26
CA SER A 90 4.96 -23.18 8.61
C SER A 90 4.34 -24.57 8.51
N SER A 91 5.09 -25.56 8.04
CA SER A 91 4.52 -26.88 7.76
C SER A 91 5.46 -28.06 7.97
N ALA A 92 4.88 -29.20 8.36
CA ALA A 92 5.54 -30.51 8.41
C ALA A 92 6.76 -30.63 9.34
N CYS A 93 6.87 -29.76 10.34
CA CYS A 93 7.95 -29.73 11.32
C CYS A 93 7.49 -30.33 12.66
N THR A 94 8.42 -30.85 13.46
CA THR A 94 8.12 -31.53 14.74
C THR A 94 8.63 -30.70 15.91
N ALA A 95 8.34 -31.11 17.15
CA ALA A 95 8.84 -30.41 18.34
C ALA A 95 10.36 -30.55 18.56
N ASP A 96 11.00 -31.52 17.89
CA ASP A 96 12.46 -31.72 17.93
C ASP A 96 13.15 -31.10 16.69
N ASP A 97 12.38 -30.55 15.76
CA ASP A 97 12.82 -30.00 14.48
C ASP A 97 11.90 -28.82 14.13
N ASP A 98 12.04 -27.71 14.86
CA ASP A 98 11.13 -26.56 14.82
C ASP A 98 11.27 -25.75 13.52
N CYS A 99 10.16 -25.16 13.06
CA CYS A 99 10.13 -24.25 11.91
C CYS A 99 9.57 -22.89 12.27
N ARG A 100 10.11 -21.84 11.65
CA ARG A 100 9.80 -20.44 11.92
C ARG A 100 9.46 -19.67 10.65
N SER A 101 8.28 -19.08 10.60
CA SER A 101 7.84 -18.24 9.48
C SER A 101 7.31 -16.91 9.98
N VAL A 102 7.94 -15.81 9.57
CA VAL A 102 7.57 -14.44 9.99
C VAL A 102 7.34 -13.56 8.77
N ALA A 103 6.16 -12.95 8.69
CA ALA A 103 5.80 -11.98 7.66
C ALA A 103 5.26 -10.68 8.29
N LEU A 104 5.97 -9.56 8.15
CA LEU A 104 5.53 -8.25 8.66
C LEU A 104 5.38 -7.23 7.52
N SER A 105 4.22 -6.62 7.36
CA SER A 105 3.95 -5.66 6.27
C SER A 105 3.53 -4.30 6.83
N PHE A 106 4.40 -3.30 6.73
CA PHE A 106 4.15 -1.92 7.14
C PHE A 106 3.90 -1.04 5.92
N GLN A 107 2.65 -0.58 5.74
CA GLN A 107 2.25 0.26 4.63
C GLN A 107 1.79 1.63 5.12
N ILE A 108 2.48 2.68 4.68
CA ILE A 108 2.14 4.08 4.94
C ILE A 108 1.68 4.73 3.64
N VAL A 109 0.45 5.25 3.64
CA VAL A 109 -0.12 5.97 2.50
C VAL A 109 -0.62 7.34 2.94
N THR A 110 -0.20 8.40 2.24
CA THR A 110 -0.78 9.73 2.39
C THR A 110 -1.57 10.09 1.14
N VAL A 111 -2.75 10.69 1.33
CA VAL A 111 -3.63 11.20 0.26
C VAL A 111 -4.14 12.58 0.65
N ALA A 112 -4.54 13.36 -0.35
CA ALA A 112 -5.22 14.63 -0.11
C ALA A 112 -6.54 14.80 -0.85
N GLY A 113 -7.44 15.59 -0.27
CA GLY A 113 -8.71 16.01 -0.86
C GLY A 113 -9.86 16.02 0.14
N GLU A 114 -10.76 17.00 0.02
CA GLU A 114 -11.90 17.18 0.93
C GLU A 114 -12.96 16.07 0.83
N HIS A 115 -13.05 15.40 -0.32
CA HIS A 115 -14.08 14.38 -0.62
C HIS A 115 -13.49 13.11 -1.26
N THR A 116 -12.30 12.71 -0.82
CA THR A 116 -11.65 11.49 -1.31
C THR A 116 -12.41 10.24 -0.87
N ARG A 117 -12.87 9.41 -1.81
CA ARG A 117 -13.43 8.08 -1.50
C ARG A 117 -12.29 7.11 -1.17
N LEU A 118 -12.19 6.67 0.08
CA LEU A 118 -11.15 5.76 0.53
C LEU A 118 -11.69 4.33 0.71
N ASN A 119 -11.01 3.36 0.10
CA ASN A 119 -11.16 1.92 0.37
C ASN A 119 -9.84 1.38 0.90
N ALA A 120 -9.82 0.97 2.17
CA ALA A 120 -8.63 0.44 2.83
C ALA A 120 -8.85 -1.00 3.28
N VAL A 121 -7.99 -1.91 2.84
CA VAL A 121 -8.01 -3.34 3.19
C VAL A 121 -6.69 -3.70 3.83
N ASN A 122 -6.73 -4.23 5.05
CA ASN A 122 -5.56 -4.69 5.79
C ASN A 122 -5.79 -6.11 6.29
N LEU A 123 -4.96 -7.06 5.85
CA LEU A 123 -5.15 -8.50 6.09
C LEU A 123 -3.85 -9.16 6.54
N SER A 124 -3.94 -10.14 7.43
CA SER A 124 -2.83 -10.91 7.95
C SER A 124 -3.31 -12.34 8.14
N ASP A 125 -2.53 -13.35 7.76
CA ASP A 125 -2.89 -14.76 8.00
C ASP A 125 -1.66 -15.58 8.38
N ALA A 126 -1.75 -16.36 9.45
CA ALA A 126 -0.66 -17.16 9.98
C ALA A 126 -1.11 -18.60 10.20
N VAL A 127 -0.49 -19.55 9.51
CA VAL A 127 -0.96 -20.94 9.48
C VAL A 127 0.15 -21.94 9.81
N ASN A 128 -0.11 -22.80 10.81
CA ASN A 128 0.67 -24.01 11.07
C ASN A 128 -0.02 -25.22 10.41
N LYS A 129 0.65 -25.91 9.49
CA LYS A 129 0.11 -27.08 8.77
C LYS A 129 0.80 -28.36 9.23
N SER A 130 0.05 -29.24 9.91
CA SER A 130 0.56 -30.54 10.39
C SER A 130 1.89 -30.39 11.14
N CYS A 131 1.95 -29.45 12.08
CA CYS A 131 3.17 -29.07 12.75
C CYS A 131 2.95 -28.83 14.24
N THR A 132 3.81 -29.42 15.07
CA THR A 132 3.76 -29.29 16.55
C THR A 132 4.82 -28.35 17.11
N GLY A 133 5.91 -28.10 16.37
CA GLY A 133 7.02 -27.21 16.74
C GLY A 133 7.04 -25.84 16.04
N CYS A 134 5.99 -25.49 15.29
CA CYS A 134 6.04 -24.31 14.41
C CYS A 134 5.77 -22.98 15.12
N GLN A 135 6.63 -21.99 14.86
CA GLN A 135 6.43 -20.59 15.19
C GLN A 135 6.08 -19.79 13.93
N THR A 136 4.79 -19.47 13.76
CA THR A 136 4.31 -18.70 12.59
C THR A 136 3.67 -17.39 13.02
N LEU A 137 4.08 -16.29 12.40
CA LEU A 137 3.55 -14.96 12.68
C LEU A 137 3.35 -14.15 11.40
N ALA A 138 2.15 -13.59 11.24
CA ALA A 138 1.86 -12.60 10.22
C ALA A 138 1.32 -11.31 10.86
N GLY A 139 1.86 -10.16 10.47
CA GLY A 139 1.43 -8.86 10.98
C GLY A 139 1.31 -7.85 9.85
N ALA A 140 0.11 -7.28 9.66
CA ALA A 140 -0.13 -6.24 8.66
C ALA A 140 -0.52 -4.93 9.35
N TYR A 141 0.28 -3.89 9.13
CA TYR A 141 0.14 -2.56 9.71
C TYR A 141 -0.08 -1.53 8.62
N GLN A 142 -1.28 -0.94 8.56
CA GLN A 142 -1.64 0.02 7.53
C GLN A 142 -1.95 1.38 8.16
N PHE A 143 -1.24 2.40 7.69
CA PHE A 143 -1.40 3.79 8.08
C PHE A 143 -1.91 4.58 6.88
N VAL A 144 -3.12 5.12 6.98
CA VAL A 144 -3.69 5.98 5.95
C VAL A 144 -3.87 7.38 6.53
N VAL A 145 -3.12 8.32 5.96
CA VAL A 145 -3.20 9.75 6.31
C VAL A 145 -4.00 10.45 5.22
N SER A 146 -5.17 10.96 5.58
CA SER A 146 -6.04 11.70 4.66
C SER A 146 -6.17 13.14 5.15
N THR A 147 -5.72 14.08 4.32
CA THR A 147 -5.65 15.51 4.69
C THR A 147 -6.33 16.36 3.61
N PRO A 148 -6.81 17.58 3.92
CA PRO A 148 -7.41 18.44 2.89
C PRO A 148 -6.40 18.87 1.81
N ALA A 149 -5.15 19.12 2.21
CA ALA A 149 -4.06 19.54 1.34
C ALA A 149 -2.94 18.48 1.28
N PRO A 150 -2.16 18.39 0.19
CA PRO A 150 -1.07 17.41 0.08
C PRO A 150 -0.06 17.47 1.23
N LEU A 151 -0.01 16.43 2.06
CA LEU A 151 1.02 16.23 3.05
C LEU A 151 2.34 15.80 2.37
N THR A 152 3.41 16.54 2.65
CA THR A 152 4.78 16.13 2.31
C THR A 152 5.56 15.92 3.59
N LEU A 153 5.95 14.67 3.86
CA LEU A 153 6.86 14.33 4.94
C LEU A 153 8.19 15.05 4.72
N ASP A 154 8.64 15.81 5.70
CA ASP A 154 9.91 16.53 5.65
C ASP A 154 11.11 15.58 5.88
N SER A 155 12.31 16.15 5.95
CA SER A 155 13.51 15.35 6.19
C SER A 155 13.59 14.73 7.59
N ALA A 156 12.99 15.35 8.60
CA ALA A 156 13.04 14.88 9.98
C ALA A 156 12.13 13.66 10.17
N HIS A 157 10.87 13.77 9.74
CA HIS A 157 9.90 12.67 9.79
C HIS A 157 10.36 11.48 8.93
N ARG A 158 10.93 11.73 7.74
CA ARG A 158 11.52 10.65 6.93
C ARG A 158 12.67 9.93 7.62
N ARG A 159 13.52 10.65 8.36
CA ARG A 159 14.62 10.04 9.13
C ARG A 159 14.08 9.18 10.27
N GLN A 160 13.05 9.64 10.98
CA GLN A 160 12.39 8.87 12.03
C GLN A 160 11.75 7.59 11.47
N LEU A 161 10.99 7.68 10.37
CA LEU A 161 10.42 6.49 9.72
C LEU A 161 11.50 5.53 9.20
N ALA A 162 12.61 6.04 8.66
CA ALA A 162 13.74 5.21 8.25
C ALA A 162 14.43 4.52 9.43
N ASP A 163 14.41 5.12 10.63
CA ASP A 163 14.90 4.48 11.85
C ASP A 163 13.97 3.34 12.29
N VAL A 164 12.66 3.58 12.29
CA VAL A 164 11.67 2.55 12.58
C VAL A 164 11.80 1.37 11.60
N HIS A 165 11.99 1.63 10.31
CA HIS A 165 12.23 0.59 9.32
C HIS A 165 13.47 -0.25 9.66
N ARG A 166 14.63 0.36 9.97
CA ARG A 166 15.82 -0.40 10.37
C ARG A 166 15.59 -1.27 11.61
N ARG A 167 14.82 -0.76 12.58
CA ARG A 167 14.47 -1.50 13.81
C ARG A 167 13.47 -2.62 13.52
N LEU A 168 12.58 -2.44 12.55
CA LEU A 168 11.70 -3.49 12.05
C LEU A 168 12.55 -4.60 11.40
N ASP A 169 13.47 -4.28 10.48
CA ASP A 169 14.32 -5.29 9.82
C ASP A 169 15.14 -6.10 10.84
N ALA A 170 15.62 -5.44 11.90
CA ALA A 170 16.36 -6.09 12.98
C ALA A 170 15.45 -6.98 13.84
N LEU A 171 14.22 -6.54 14.10
CA LEU A 171 13.22 -7.30 14.85
C LEU A 171 12.74 -8.54 14.07
N THR A 172 12.46 -8.39 12.77
CA THR A 172 12.02 -9.49 11.89
C THR A 172 13.02 -10.63 11.88
N ARG A 173 14.32 -10.31 11.85
CA ARG A 173 15.44 -11.27 11.80
C ARG A 173 15.92 -11.76 13.17
N SER A 174 15.15 -11.49 14.23
CA SER A 174 15.54 -11.88 15.59
C SER A 174 14.92 -13.21 15.99
N ASP A 175 15.66 -14.00 16.77
CA ASP A 175 15.21 -15.31 17.27
C ASP A 175 14.28 -15.21 18.49
N ILE A 176 13.73 -14.03 18.78
CA ILE A 176 12.84 -13.87 19.93
C ILE A 176 11.51 -14.62 19.69
N PRO A 177 10.84 -15.05 20.77
CA PRO A 177 9.53 -15.69 20.66
C PRO A 177 8.55 -14.84 19.86
N ALA A 178 7.71 -15.49 19.05
CA ALA A 178 6.74 -14.79 18.18
C ALA A 178 5.81 -13.83 18.95
N THR A 179 5.47 -14.13 20.21
CA THR A 179 4.69 -13.25 21.09
C THR A 179 5.40 -11.94 21.42
N ASP A 180 6.71 -12.02 21.65
CA ASP A 180 7.55 -10.87 21.95
C ASP A 180 7.83 -10.07 20.67
N LEU A 181 8.03 -10.77 19.55
CA LEU A 181 8.15 -10.17 18.22
C LEU A 181 6.90 -9.35 17.88
N ARG A 182 5.71 -9.93 18.07
CA ARG A 182 4.43 -9.24 17.89
C ARG A 182 4.36 -7.97 18.75
N THR A 183 4.65 -8.10 20.05
CA THR A 183 4.58 -6.97 20.99
C THR A 183 5.53 -5.84 20.59
N ARG A 184 6.74 -6.16 20.13
CA ARG A 184 7.70 -5.17 19.67
C ARG A 184 7.32 -4.56 18.32
N ALA A 185 6.73 -5.34 17.41
CA ALA A 185 6.23 -4.82 16.14
C ALA A 185 5.06 -3.85 16.36
N ASP A 186 4.19 -4.14 17.32
CA ASP A 186 3.12 -3.22 17.75
C ASP A 186 3.67 -1.91 18.30
N ALA A 187 4.76 -1.96 19.08
CA ALA A 187 5.42 -0.76 19.57
C ALA A 187 6.01 0.09 18.43
N LEU A 188 6.69 -0.55 17.46
CA LEU A 188 7.19 0.14 16.26
C LEU A 188 6.04 0.77 15.45
N ALA A 189 4.90 0.08 15.33
CA ALA A 189 3.72 0.63 14.68
C ALA A 189 3.14 1.86 15.41
N ALA A 190 3.14 1.85 16.75
CA ALA A 190 2.75 3.02 17.53
C ALA A 190 3.70 4.20 17.32
N GLU A 191 5.01 3.95 17.19
CA GLU A 191 6.00 4.98 16.86
C GLU A 191 5.76 5.57 15.46
N VAL A 192 5.49 4.74 14.43
CA VAL A 192 5.08 5.23 13.10
C VAL A 192 3.87 6.15 13.22
N ASN A 193 2.83 5.73 13.96
CA ASN A 193 1.64 6.53 14.15
C ASN A 193 1.95 7.89 14.79
N SER A 194 2.83 7.93 15.79
CA SER A 194 3.27 9.19 16.41
C SER A 194 3.94 10.11 15.39
N VAL A 195 4.92 9.59 14.63
CA VAL A 195 5.63 10.36 13.60
C VAL A 195 4.68 10.92 12.54
N LEU A 196 3.67 10.15 12.14
CA LEU A 196 2.68 10.61 11.16
C LEU A 196 1.74 11.67 11.74
N ARG A 197 1.33 11.54 13.01
CA ARG A 197 0.50 12.56 13.69
C ARG A 197 1.26 13.87 13.85
N ASP A 198 2.54 13.81 14.21
CA ASP A 198 3.39 14.98 14.32
C ASP A 198 3.56 15.66 12.95
N ALA A 199 3.80 14.88 11.89
CA ALA A 199 3.90 15.40 10.52
C ALA A 199 2.62 16.11 10.04
N VAL A 200 1.45 15.61 10.44
CA VAL A 200 0.16 16.24 10.14
C VAL A 200 -0.02 17.52 10.94
N ALA A 201 0.35 17.54 12.23
CA ALA A 201 0.22 18.73 13.07
C ALA A 201 1.11 19.91 12.58
N ASP A 202 2.26 19.59 12.00
CA ASP A 202 3.19 20.56 11.40
C ASP A 202 2.79 20.98 9.98
N ALA A 203 1.81 20.31 9.36
CA ALA A 203 1.36 20.63 8.02
C ALA A 203 0.60 21.98 7.99
N PRO A 204 0.65 22.73 6.86
CA PRO A 204 -0.15 23.93 6.70
C PRO A 204 -1.64 23.62 6.88
N LYS A 205 -2.27 24.22 7.89
CA LYS A 205 -3.67 23.98 8.23
C LYS A 205 -4.59 24.46 7.09
N GLY A 206 -5.44 23.57 6.60
CA GLY A 206 -6.63 23.92 5.82
C GLY A 206 -7.87 24.01 6.72
N ASP A 207 -8.99 24.49 6.19
CA ASP A 207 -10.23 24.72 6.96
C ASP A 207 -10.98 23.42 7.37
N ALA A 208 -10.41 22.24 7.14
CA ALA A 208 -11.04 20.94 7.39
C ALA A 208 -10.18 19.99 8.25
N GLN A 209 -10.88 19.10 8.97
CA GLN A 209 -10.36 18.29 10.08
C GLN A 209 -9.38 17.20 9.61
N ASP A 210 -8.20 17.16 10.24
CA ASP A 210 -7.18 16.15 9.99
C ASP A 210 -7.57 14.79 10.61
N ASP A 211 -7.58 13.72 9.81
CA ASP A 211 -7.83 12.37 10.32
C ASP A 211 -6.68 11.41 9.95
N VAL A 212 -6.12 10.77 10.97
CA VAL A 212 -5.13 9.69 10.84
C VAL A 212 -5.81 8.43 11.35
N THR A 213 -6.24 7.58 10.42
CA THR A 213 -6.81 6.29 10.78
C THR A 213 -5.74 5.20 10.64
N MET A 214 -5.41 4.59 11.77
CA MET A 214 -4.60 3.37 11.81
C MET A 214 -5.54 2.16 11.70
N HIS A 215 -5.33 1.33 10.68
CA HIS A 215 -5.99 0.03 10.59
C HIS A 215 -4.99 -1.06 10.98
N ARG A 216 -5.30 -1.81 12.06
CA ARG A 216 -4.50 -2.94 12.54
C ARG A 216 -5.30 -4.22 12.40
N HIS A 217 -4.68 -5.26 11.85
CA HIS A 217 -5.23 -6.60 11.79
C HIS A 217 -4.09 -7.60 12.02
N LEU A 218 -4.32 -8.54 12.94
CA LEU A 218 -3.31 -9.48 13.41
C LEU A 218 -3.93 -10.86 13.60
N ASP A 219 -3.37 -11.84 12.90
CA ASP A 219 -3.69 -13.25 13.06
C ASP A 219 -2.40 -14.02 13.35
N GLY A 220 -2.39 -14.82 14.42
CA GLY A 220 -1.21 -15.57 14.87
C GLY A 220 -1.16 -15.85 16.37
N TRP A 221 -0.69 -17.06 16.69
CA TRP A 221 -0.74 -17.78 17.96
C TRP A 221 -0.03 -17.11 19.17
N PRO A 222 -0.46 -17.38 20.44
CA PRO A 222 -1.71 -18.03 20.87
C PRO A 222 -2.75 -17.00 21.34
N SER A 223 -4.00 -17.18 20.93
CA SER A 223 -5.12 -17.06 21.88
C SER A 223 -5.18 -18.38 22.65
N ARG A 224 -5.23 -18.29 23.99
CA ARG A 224 -5.29 -19.45 24.90
C ARG A 224 -6.35 -20.46 24.50
#